data_AF-A0A3B8MLX5-F1
#
_entry.id   AF-A0A3B8MLX5-F1
#
_cell.length_a   1.000
_cell.length_b   1.000
_cell.length_c   1.000
_cell.angle_alpha   90.00
_cell.angle_beta   90.00
_cell.angle_gamma   90.00
#
_symmetry.space_group_name_H-M   'P 1'
#
loop_
_entity.id
_entity.type
_entity.pdbx_description
1 polymer ?
#
loop_
_entity_poly.entity_id
_entity_poly.type
_entity_poly.pdbx_seq_one_letter_code
_entity_poly.pdbx_strand_id
1 'polypeptide(L)'
;MKVVSLYVDQRPEGDQSLDRAREFGFEIYPTIAEALRCGGDALDVDGVLIIGEHGEYPSNEKGQKLYPRYEFFKECVDVFEADGRSVPVYNDKHLSYS
;
A
#
# COMPACT_ATOMS: atom_id res chain seq x y z
N MET A 1 10.57 11.07 -9.82
CA MET A 1 9.55 10.51 -8.90
C MET A 1 10.22 10.31 -7.54
N LYS A 2 9.50 10.54 -6.44
CA LYS A 2 9.99 10.33 -5.06
C LYS A 2 8.95 9.50 -4.30
N VAL A 3 9.41 8.62 -3.41
CA VAL A 3 8.55 7.98 -2.41
C VAL A 3 8.45 8.93 -1.23
N VAL A 4 7.24 9.29 -0.81
CA VAL A 4 6.98 10.26 0.27
C VAL A 4 6.44 9.60 1.54
N SER A 5 5.83 8.44 1.40
CA SER A 5 5.26 7.63 2.48
C SER A 5 5.22 6.17 2.06
N LEU A 6 5.15 5.27 3.05
CA LEU A 6 5.03 3.84 2.83
C LEU A 6 4.09 3.21 3.86
N TYR A 7 3.28 2.24 3.42
CA TYR A 7 2.64 1.26 4.30
C TYR A 7 3.26 -0.11 4.02
N VAL A 8 3.50 -0.90 5.06
CA VAL A 8 4.06 -2.25 4.94
C VAL A 8 3.29 -3.19 5.85
N ASP A 9 2.52 -4.09 5.24
CA ASP A 9 1.66 -5.03 5.95
C ASP A 9 2.43 -6.03 6.82
N GLN A 10 3.55 -6.54 6.29
CA GLN A 10 4.35 -7.57 6.94
C GLN A 10 5.83 -7.21 6.93
N ARG A 11 6.48 -7.29 8.10
CA ARG A 11 7.91 -6.96 8.28
C ARG A 11 8.65 -8.18 8.86
N PRO A 12 8.95 -9.21 8.05
CA PRO A 12 9.72 -10.36 8.50
C PRO A 12 11.18 -9.98 8.82
N GLU A 13 11.94 -10.92 9.38
CA GLU A 13 13.37 -10.74 9.60
C GLU A 13 14.08 -10.40 8.27
N GLY A 14 14.90 -9.36 8.28
CA GLY A 14 15.60 -8.86 7.09
C GLY A 14 14.78 -7.94 6.18
N ASP A 15 13.56 -7.55 6.57
CA ASP A 15 12.83 -6.47 5.89
C ASP A 15 13.68 -5.19 5.77
N GLN A 16 13.68 -4.59 4.58
CA GLN A 16 14.50 -3.41 4.26
C GLN A 16 13.74 -2.10 4.43
N SER A 17 12.44 -2.14 4.73
CA SER A 17 11.57 -0.96 4.63
C SER A 17 12.05 0.19 5.53
N LEU A 18 12.42 -0.11 6.78
CA LEU A 18 12.93 0.89 7.72
C LEU A 18 14.28 1.49 7.31
N ASP A 19 15.17 0.68 6.75
CA ASP A 19 16.48 1.15 6.30
C ASP A 19 16.33 2.05 5.07
N ARG A 20 15.44 1.70 4.14
CA ARG A 20 15.11 2.53 2.97
C ARG A 20 14.40 3.82 3.36
N ALA A 21 13.48 3.77 4.32
CA ALA A 21 12.84 4.95 4.88
C ALA A 21 13.87 5.96 5.42
N ARG A 22 14.86 5.47 6.21
CA ARG A 22 15.96 6.30 6.72
C ARG A 22 16.89 6.82 5.62
N GLU A 23 17.24 5.98 4.64
CA GLU A 23 18.14 6.34 3.54
C GLU A 23 17.56 7.42 2.62
N PHE A 24 16.25 7.35 2.33
CA PHE A 24 15.60 8.22 1.35
C PHE A 24 14.69 9.30 1.97
N GLY A 25 14.48 9.28 3.29
CA GLY A 25 13.79 10.33 4.04
C GLY A 25 12.27 10.32 3.88
N PHE A 26 11.64 9.14 3.89
CA PHE A 26 10.18 8.98 3.91
C PHE A 26 9.73 8.25 5.18
N GLU A 27 8.46 8.43 5.57
CA GLU A 27 7.90 7.84 6.79
C GLU A 27 7.14 6.55 6.46
N ILE A 28 7.17 5.58 7.39
CA ILE A 28 6.34 4.37 7.30
C ILE A 28 5.17 4.49 8.26
N TYR A 29 3.96 4.48 7.72
CA TYR A 29 2.73 4.64 8.49
C TYR A 29 2.10 3.30 8.86
N PRO A 30 1.30 3.26 9.95
CA PRO A 30 0.67 2.02 10.39
C PRO A 30 -0.58 1.65 9.59
N THR A 31 -1.14 2.57 8.80
CA THR A 31 -2.30 2.31 7.92
C THR A 31 -2.09 2.89 6.52
N ILE A 32 -2.82 2.35 5.53
CA ILE A 32 -2.85 2.90 4.17
C ILE A 32 -3.39 4.33 4.19
N ALA A 33 -4.44 4.60 4.99
CA ALA A 33 -5.01 5.93 5.09
C ALA A 33 -3.99 6.98 5.57
N GLU A 34 -3.21 6.67 6.60
CA GLU A 34 -2.17 7.57 7.09
C GLU A 34 -1.03 7.73 6.09
N ALA A 35 -0.66 6.67 5.37
CA ALA A 35 0.33 6.76 4.30
C ALA A 35 -0.13 7.67 3.16
N LEU A 36 -1.39 7.57 2.73
CA LEU A 36 -1.95 8.41 1.67
C LEU A 36 -2.10 9.88 2.07
N ARG A 37 -2.22 10.16 3.37
CA ARG A 37 -2.35 11.53 3.92
C ARG A 37 -1.04 12.10 4.47
N CYS A 38 0.06 11.36 4.40
CA CYS A 38 1.35 11.75 4.96
C CYS A 38 1.24 12.21 6.44
N GLY A 39 0.40 11.55 7.22
CA GLY A 39 0.13 11.88 8.64
C GLY A 39 -0.82 13.07 8.87
N GLY A 40 -1.33 13.69 7.80
CA GLY A 40 -2.35 14.75 7.85
C GLY A 40 -3.78 14.23 7.81
N ASP A 41 -4.73 15.14 7.57
CA ASP A 41 -6.17 14.90 7.54
C ASP A 41 -6.77 14.80 6.12
N ALA A 42 -5.96 15.05 5.08
CA ALA A 42 -6.36 14.97 3.67
C ALA A 42 -5.27 14.32 2.80
N LEU A 43 -5.69 13.77 1.66
CA LEU A 43 -4.84 13.12 0.65
C LEU A 43 -3.69 14.03 0.22
N ASP A 44 -2.45 13.58 0.45
CA ASP A 44 -1.23 14.38 0.25
C ASP A 44 -0.17 13.61 -0.56
N VAL A 45 -0.63 12.90 -1.59
CA VAL A 45 0.21 12.21 -2.56
C VAL A 45 -0.26 12.51 -3.99
N ASP A 46 0.63 12.35 -4.98
CA ASP A 46 0.31 12.54 -6.40
C ASP A 46 -0.06 11.23 -7.12
N GLY A 47 0.16 10.08 -6.49
CA GLY A 47 -0.12 8.76 -7.04
C GLY A 47 0.20 7.64 -6.05
N VAL A 48 -0.35 6.46 -6.29
CA VAL A 48 -0.23 5.29 -5.41
C VAL A 48 0.38 4.12 -6.16
N LEU A 49 1.30 3.40 -5.52
CA LEU A 49 1.81 2.11 -6.00
C LEU A 49 1.44 1.01 -5.00
N ILE A 50 0.63 0.06 -5.43
CA ILE A 50 0.29 -1.14 -4.68
C ILE A 50 1.18 -2.26 -5.20
N ILE A 51 2.00 -2.83 -4.31
CA ILE A 51 2.91 -3.93 -4.60
C ILE A 51 2.58 -5.10 -3.65
N GLY A 52 2.01 -6.17 -4.18
CA GLY A 52 1.56 -7.35 -3.44
C GLY A 52 2.17 -8.66 -3.97
N GLU A 53 3.49 -8.76 -4.06
CA GLU A 53 4.18 -9.93 -4.63
C GLU A 53 4.63 -10.98 -3.60
N HIS A 54 4.80 -10.56 -2.34
CA HIS A 54 5.37 -11.36 -1.26
C HIS A 54 4.57 -11.20 0.05
N GLY A 55 4.94 -11.99 1.06
CA GLY A 55 4.27 -12.03 2.37
C GLY A 55 3.52 -13.34 2.58
N GLU A 56 3.11 -13.61 3.82
CA GLU A 56 2.35 -14.78 4.21
C GLU A 56 0.86 -14.47 4.24
N TYR A 57 0.13 -15.08 3.31
CA TYR A 57 -1.31 -14.93 3.14
C TYR A 57 -1.94 -16.29 2.88
N PRO A 58 -3.23 -16.49 3.19
CA PRO A 58 -3.92 -17.75 2.96
C PRO A 58 -3.91 -18.16 1.48
N SER A 59 -4.10 -19.46 1.23
CA SER A 59 -4.36 -19.99 -0.10
C SER A 59 -5.81 -20.47 -0.21
N ASN A 60 -6.41 -20.32 -1.39
CA ASN A 60 -7.73 -20.91 -1.66
C ASN A 60 -7.64 -22.36 -2.17
N GLU A 61 -8.79 -22.98 -2.43
CA GLU A 61 -8.90 -24.36 -2.94
C GLU A 61 -8.23 -24.58 -4.30
N LYS A 62 -8.03 -23.51 -5.08
CA LYS A 62 -7.31 -23.56 -6.36
C LYS A 62 -5.78 -23.45 -6.19
N GLY A 63 -5.29 -23.33 -4.95
CA GLY A 63 -3.88 -23.12 -4.63
C GLY A 63 -3.36 -21.71 -4.90
N GLN A 64 -4.25 -20.73 -5.12
CA GLN A 64 -3.84 -19.34 -5.30
C GLN A 64 -3.59 -18.69 -3.94
N LYS A 65 -2.46 -17.99 -3.80
CA LYS A 65 -2.16 -17.16 -2.63
C LYS A 65 -2.99 -15.87 -2.70
N LEU A 66 -3.76 -15.60 -1.65
CA LEU A 66 -4.72 -14.50 -1.56
C LEU A 66 -4.02 -13.21 -1.14
N TYR A 67 -3.20 -12.67 -2.04
CA TYR A 67 -2.55 -11.38 -1.82
C TYR A 67 -3.59 -10.25 -1.76
N PRO A 68 -3.46 -9.30 -0.81
CA PRO A 68 -4.49 -8.34 -0.46
C PRO A 68 -4.58 -7.13 -1.41
N ARG A 69 -4.30 -7.33 -2.70
CA ARG A 69 -4.25 -6.23 -3.69
C ARG A 69 -5.60 -5.53 -3.82
N TYR A 70 -6.69 -6.29 -3.81
CA TYR A 70 -8.04 -5.75 -3.89
C TYR A 70 -8.40 -4.98 -2.63
N GLU A 71 -8.06 -5.52 -1.46
CA GLU A 71 -8.28 -4.94 -0.15
C GLU A 71 -7.52 -3.62 -0.01
N PHE A 72 -6.23 -3.59 -0.38
CA PHE A 72 -5.43 -2.36 -0.38
C PHE A 72 -5.96 -1.32 -1.36
N PHE A 73 -6.39 -1.74 -2.55
CA PHE A 73 -7.03 -0.85 -3.52
C PHE A 73 -8.32 -0.26 -2.95
N LYS A 74 -9.12 -1.08 -2.25
CA LYS A 74 -10.36 -0.63 -1.60
C LYS A 74 -10.10 0.39 -0.51
N GLU A 75 -9.09 0.20 0.33
CA GLU A 75 -8.69 1.20 1.33
C GLU A 75 -8.24 2.52 0.69
N CYS A 76 -7.56 2.48 -0.46
CA CYS A 76 -7.22 3.68 -1.22
C CYS A 76 -8.50 4.40 -1.72
N VAL A 77 -9.46 3.65 -2.25
CA VAL A 77 -10.75 4.20 -2.69
C VAL A 77 -11.51 4.84 -1.54
N ASP A 78 -11.51 4.23 -0.36
CA ASP A 78 -12.22 4.77 0.81
C ASP A 78 -11.64 6.14 1.23
N VAL A 79 -10.31 6.33 1.12
CA VAL A 79 -9.67 7.65 1.31
C VAL A 79 -10.07 8.63 0.20
N PHE A 80 -10.09 8.19 -1.06
CA PHE A 80 -10.46 9.06 -2.18
C PHE A 80 -11.91 9.54 -2.10
N GLU A 81 -12.82 8.68 -1.66
CA GLU A 81 -14.23 9.02 -1.43
C GLU A 81 -14.38 9.98 -0.25
N ALA A 82 -13.66 9.74 0.85
CA ALA A 82 -13.68 10.62 2.02
C ALA A 82 -13.15 12.03 1.71
N ASP A 83 -12.09 12.12 0.90
CA ASP A 83 -11.40 13.39 0.61
C ASP A 83 -11.92 14.06 -0.67
N GLY A 84 -12.84 13.41 -1.39
CA GLY A 84 -13.43 13.91 -2.64
C GLY A 84 -12.41 14.09 -3.78
N ARG A 85 -11.25 13.43 -3.70
CA ARG A 85 -10.15 13.52 -4.66
C ARG A 85 -9.54 12.15 -4.88
N SER A 86 -9.29 11.82 -6.14
CA SER A 86 -8.54 10.63 -6.53
C SER A 86 -7.18 10.99 -7.15
N VAL A 87 -6.25 10.05 -7.07
CA VAL A 87 -4.97 10.10 -7.79
C VAL A 87 -4.77 8.81 -8.60
N PRO A 88 -3.88 8.79 -9.61
CA PRO A 88 -3.56 7.58 -10.34
C PRO A 88 -3.06 6.47 -9.40
N VAL A 89 -3.58 5.25 -9.58
CA VAL A 89 -3.15 4.06 -8.86
C VAL A 89 -2.52 3.09 -9.84
N TYR A 90 -1.27 2.70 -9.56
CA TYR A 90 -0.64 1.54 -10.18
C TYR A 90 -0.79 0.35 -9.24
N ASN A 91 -1.45 -0.71 -9.71
CA ASN A 91 -1.58 -1.97 -8.99
C ASN A 91 -0.73 -3.03 -9.69
N ASP A 92 0.23 -3.62 -9.01
CA ASP A 92 1.04 -4.69 -9.58
C ASP A 92 0.15 -5.92 -9.90
N LYS A 93 0.43 -6.59 -11.03
CA LYS A 93 -0.28 -7.81 -11.45
C LYS A 93 -1.79 -7.61 -11.63
N HIS A 94 -2.60 -8.50 -11.05
CA HIS A 94 -4.05 -8.51 -11.13
C HIS A 94 -4.64 -7.83 -9.90
N LEU A 95 -5.79 -7.16 -10.07
CA LEU A 95 -6.50 -6.51 -8.97
C LEU A 95 -6.94 -7.52 -7.90
N SER A 96 -7.47 -8.68 -8.31
CA SER A 96 -7.98 -9.71 -7.42
C SER A 96 -7.83 -11.11 -8.04
N TYR A 97 -8.09 -12.13 -7.22
CA TYR A 97 -8.14 -13.53 -7.63
C TYR A 97 -9.43 -13.82 -8.44
N SER A 98 -9.41 -14.90 -9.22
CA SER A 98 -10.55 -15.38 -10.05
C SER A 98 -10.82 -16.86 -9.82
#